data_AF-A0A2Z6R4H5-F1
#
_entry.id   AF-A0A2Z6R4H5-F1
#
_cell.length_a   1.000
_cell.length_b   1.000
_cell.length_c   1.000
_cell.angle_alpha   90.00
_cell.angle_beta   90.00
_cell.angle_gamma   90.00
#
_symmetry.space_group_name_H-M   'P 1'
#
loop_
_entity.id
_entity.type
_entity.pdbx_description
1 polymer ?
#
loop_
_entity_poly.entity_id
_entity_poly.type
_entity_poly.pdbx_seq_one_letter_code
_entity_poly.pdbx_strand_id
1 'polypeptide(L)'
;MRLWQAFPERNNEPFGGRSVILFDDFGQLSPVLDLSMYTVDKRDALSNSSLTVYKQFKEAYKLEIIQRQSKNSKEQQELRGILLRLCNREPSIEDWIILTTRIEDKLSVIECNEFSNAFVMPNFCHFRHNKKYHKTIY
;
A
#
# COMPACT_ATOMS: atom_id res chain seq x y z
N MET A 1 -5.31 -5.80 20.36
CA MET A 1 -6.01 -6.22 19.12
C MET A 1 -7.52 -6.16 19.32
N ARG A 2 -8.28 -5.55 18.40
CA ARG A 2 -9.75 -5.39 18.49
C ARG A 2 -10.54 -6.72 18.45
N LEU A 3 -9.95 -7.79 17.92
CA LEU A 3 -10.62 -9.09 17.81
C LEU A 3 -10.93 -9.73 19.18
N TRP A 4 -10.11 -9.48 20.21
CA TRP A 4 -10.42 -9.93 21.56
C TRP A 4 -11.61 -9.19 22.18
N GLN A 5 -11.81 -7.92 21.79
CA GLN A 5 -12.99 -7.16 22.22
C GLN A 5 -14.26 -7.68 21.54
N ALA A 6 -14.16 -8.16 20.31
CA ALA A 6 -15.27 -8.77 19.59
C ALA A 6 -15.58 -10.20 20.09
N PHE A 7 -14.59 -10.93 20.61
CA PHE A 7 -14.72 -12.33 21.06
C PHE A 7 -14.07 -12.55 22.44
N PRO A 8 -14.69 -12.04 23.52
CA PRO A 8 -14.10 -12.08 24.86
C PRO A 8 -13.93 -13.50 25.42
N GLU A 9 -14.81 -14.43 25.04
CA GLU A 9 -14.77 -15.86 25.41
C GLU A 9 -13.46 -16.58 25.01
N ARG A 10 -12.73 -16.04 24.02
CA ARG A 10 -11.50 -16.61 23.46
C ARG A 10 -10.33 -15.62 23.51
N ASN A 11 -10.30 -14.75 24.50
CA ASN A 11 -9.27 -13.71 24.64
C ASN A 11 -7.83 -14.25 24.78
N ASN A 12 -7.68 -15.49 25.22
CA ASN A 12 -6.38 -16.18 25.35
C ASN A 12 -5.92 -16.84 24.04
N GLU A 13 -6.79 -16.90 23.02
CA GLU A 13 -6.46 -17.45 21.71
C GLU A 13 -6.01 -16.33 20.76
N PRO A 14 -5.02 -16.60 19.88
CA PRO A 14 -4.70 -15.71 18.77
C PRO A 14 -5.95 -15.30 17.99
N PHE A 15 -6.06 -14.00 17.68
CA PHE A 15 -7.18 -13.45 16.91
C PHE A 15 -8.58 -13.77 17.48
N GLY A 16 -8.70 -14.10 18.76
CA GLY A 16 -9.97 -14.51 19.36
C GLY A 16 -10.48 -15.87 18.84
N GLY A 17 -9.57 -16.76 18.47
CA GLY A 17 -9.89 -18.09 17.94
C GLY A 17 -10.37 -18.08 16.49
N ARG A 18 -10.08 -17.03 15.73
CA ARG A 18 -10.49 -16.88 14.33
C ARG A 18 -9.37 -17.28 13.38
N SER A 19 -9.77 -17.92 12.28
CA SER A 19 -8.89 -18.09 11.13
C SER A 19 -8.68 -16.72 10.48
N VAL A 20 -7.42 -16.37 10.23
CA VAL A 20 -7.02 -15.10 9.62
C VAL A 20 -6.16 -15.42 8.41
N ILE A 21 -6.49 -14.80 7.29
CA ILE A 21 -5.65 -14.78 6.10
C ILE A 21 -5.13 -13.36 5.96
N LEU A 22 -3.81 -13.20 5.95
CA LEU A 22 -3.15 -11.92 5.76
C LEU A 22 -2.75 -11.76 4.29
N PHE A 23 -3.17 -10.66 3.67
CA PHE A 23 -2.70 -10.22 2.37
C PHE A 23 -1.84 -8.98 2.57
N ASP A 24 -0.61 -9.03 2.08
CA ASP A 24 0.35 -7.94 2.23
C ASP A 24 1.21 -7.79 0.96
N ASP A 25 1.76 -6.59 0.77
CA ASP A 25 2.72 -6.27 -0.29
C ASP A 25 3.92 -5.53 0.34
N PHE A 26 5.02 -6.26 0.51
CA PHE A 26 6.25 -5.73 1.11
C PHE A 26 6.89 -4.59 0.30
N GLY A 27 6.56 -4.46 -0.99
CA GLY A 27 6.99 -3.35 -1.83
C GLY A 27 6.18 -2.07 -1.64
N GLN A 28 5.07 -2.13 -0.89
CA GLN A 28 4.18 -1.00 -0.63
C GLN A 28 4.63 -0.21 0.62
N LEU A 29 3.93 0.90 0.86
CA LEU A 29 4.10 1.78 2.01
C LEU A 29 3.87 1.04 3.33
N SER A 30 4.82 1.22 4.26
CA SER A 30 4.61 0.90 5.67
C SER A 30 3.42 1.67 6.25
N PRO A 31 2.86 1.20 7.39
CA PRO A 31 1.86 1.96 8.14
C PRO A 31 2.28 3.40 8.42
N VAL A 32 1.32 4.33 8.42
CA VAL A 32 1.59 5.76 8.58
C VAL A 32 2.25 6.03 9.94
N LEU A 33 3.47 6.57 9.90
CA LEU A 33 4.28 6.88 11.09
C LEU A 33 4.58 5.66 11.99
N ASP A 34 4.45 4.45 11.45
CA ASP A 34 4.64 3.22 12.21
C ASP A 34 5.40 2.16 11.39
N LEU A 35 5.87 1.12 12.07
CA LEU A 35 6.58 0.01 11.45
C LEU A 35 5.61 -1.07 10.97
N SER A 36 6.05 -1.83 9.97
CA SER A 36 5.27 -2.99 9.55
C SER A 36 5.31 -4.10 10.61
N MET A 37 4.27 -4.94 10.65
CA MET A 37 4.06 -5.99 11.65
C MET A 37 5.19 -7.02 11.75
N TYR A 38 5.97 -7.18 10.68
CA TYR A 38 7.09 -8.11 10.59
C TYR A 38 8.45 -7.45 10.92
N THR A 39 8.46 -6.18 11.30
CA THR A 39 9.71 -5.48 11.61
C THR A 39 10.29 -6.00 12.93
N VAL A 40 11.58 -6.30 12.95
CA VAL A 40 12.26 -6.90 14.11
C VAL A 40 12.66 -5.85 15.16
N ASP A 41 12.70 -4.57 14.78
CA ASP A 41 13.06 -3.47 15.66
C ASP A 41 12.03 -3.26 16.78
N LYS A 42 12.47 -3.51 18.02
CA LYS A 42 11.62 -3.43 19.21
C LYS A 42 11.52 -1.98 19.67
N ARG A 43 10.37 -1.33 19.46
CA ARG A 43 10.13 0.03 19.96
C ARG A 43 9.28 0.03 21.24
N ASP A 44 8.16 -0.70 21.24
CA ASP A 44 7.19 -0.69 22.34
C ASP A 44 6.53 -2.07 22.57
N ALA A 45 5.76 -2.19 23.65
CA ALA A 45 5.06 -3.43 24.00
C ALA A 45 4.05 -3.87 22.92
N LEU A 46 3.44 -2.92 22.22
CA LEU A 46 2.45 -3.18 21.17
C LEU A 46 3.12 -3.75 19.90
N SER A 47 4.25 -3.20 19.48
CA SER A 47 5.06 -3.71 18.36
C SER A 47 5.55 -5.14 18.63
N ASN A 48 6.02 -5.40 19.86
CA ASN A 48 6.42 -6.75 20.28
C ASN A 48 5.26 -7.76 20.22
N SER A 49 4.04 -7.34 20.57
CA SER A 49 2.85 -8.18 20.45
C SER A 49 2.49 -8.47 18.99
N SER A 50 2.66 -7.48 18.10
CA SER A 50 2.36 -7.61 16.67
C SER A 50 3.30 -8.57 15.96
N LEU A 51 4.61 -8.47 16.24
CA LEU A 51 5.61 -9.41 15.71
C LEU A 51 5.39 -10.84 16.21
N THR A 52 5.00 -10.99 17.49
CA THR A 52 4.72 -12.30 18.09
C THR A 52 3.52 -12.97 17.41
N VAL A 53 2.45 -12.21 17.16
CA VAL A 53 1.27 -12.68 16.44
C VAL A 53 1.58 -12.96 14.97
N TYR A 54 2.37 -12.11 14.31
CA TYR A 54 2.80 -12.34 12.93
C TYR A 54 3.57 -13.66 12.77
N LYS A 55 4.43 -14.02 13.73
CA LYS A 55 5.14 -15.30 13.74
C LYS A 55 4.23 -16.53 13.90
N GLN A 56 2.94 -16.37 14.18
CA GLN A 56 1.99 -17.48 14.26
C GLN A 56 1.47 -17.93 12.89
N PHE A 57 1.64 -17.12 11.84
CA PHE A 57 1.38 -17.56 10.47
C PHE A 57 2.42 -18.61 10.07
N LYS A 58 1.96 -19.83 9.75
CA LYS A 58 2.82 -20.98 9.42
C LYS A 58 3.02 -21.18 7.92
N GLU A 59 2.12 -20.61 7.13
CA GLU A 59 2.07 -20.78 5.69
C GLU A 59 2.14 -19.40 5.02
N ALA A 60 2.91 -19.32 3.95
CA ALA A 60 3.05 -18.13 3.14
C ALA A 60 2.98 -18.52 1.67
N TYR A 61 2.13 -17.82 0.91
CA TYR A 61 1.94 -18.04 -0.52
C TYR A 61 2.31 -16.77 -1.27
N LYS A 62 3.19 -16.89 -2.25
CA LYS A 62 3.60 -15.78 -3.11
C LYS A 62 2.77 -15.80 -4.40
N LEU A 63 2.10 -14.69 -4.70
CA LEU A 63 1.43 -14.50 -5.99
C LEU A 63 2.44 -13.97 -7.01
N GLU A 64 2.60 -14.67 -8.13
CA GLU A 64 3.60 -14.33 -9.15
C GLU A 64 3.02 -13.63 -10.38
N ILE A 65 1.72 -13.78 -10.61
CA ILE A 65 1.06 -13.30 -11.83
C ILE A 65 0.48 -11.90 -11.62
N ILE A 66 0.97 -10.93 -12.39
CA ILE A 66 0.48 -9.55 -12.40
C ILE A 66 -0.79 -9.45 -13.25
N GLN A 67 -1.95 -9.27 -12.61
CA GLN A 67 -3.25 -9.18 -13.28
C GLN A 67 -3.63 -7.76 -13.75
N ARG A 68 -3.18 -6.71 -13.03
CA ARG A 68 -3.56 -5.31 -13.33
C ARG A 68 -3.05 -4.84 -14.70
N GLN A 69 -1.79 -5.14 -15.00
CA GLN A 69 -1.17 -4.88 -16.30
C GLN A 69 -1.09 -6.16 -17.13
N SER A 70 -2.15 -6.98 -17.21
CA SER A 70 -2.09 -8.34 -17.77
C SER A 70 -1.95 -8.45 -19.30
N LYS A 71 -2.24 -7.39 -20.05
CA LYS A 71 -2.16 -7.44 -21.53
C LYS A 71 -0.69 -7.52 -21.99
N ASN A 72 -0.48 -8.20 -23.13
CA ASN A 72 0.83 -8.59 -23.65
C ASN A 72 1.38 -7.62 -24.70
N SER A 73 1.01 -6.34 -24.65
CA SER A 73 1.68 -5.35 -25.51
C SER A 73 3.11 -5.11 -25.02
N LYS A 74 3.98 -4.65 -25.91
CA LYS A 74 5.37 -4.36 -25.59
C LYS A 74 5.47 -3.32 -24.48
N GLU A 75 4.64 -2.28 -24.55
CA GLU A 75 4.58 -1.18 -23.57
C GLU A 75 4.17 -1.68 -22.18
N GLN A 76 3.24 -2.64 -22.12
CA GLN A 76 2.79 -3.19 -20.83
C GLN A 76 3.80 -4.17 -20.25
N GLN A 77 4.50 -4.95 -21.08
CA GLN A 77 5.62 -5.78 -20.64
C GLN A 77 6.74 -4.90 -20.06
N GLU A 78 7.08 -3.80 -20.73
CA GLU A 78 8.06 -2.83 -20.29
C GLU A 78 7.65 -2.17 -18.96
N LEU A 79 6.39 -1.72 -18.85
CA LEU A 79 5.85 -1.18 -17.61
C LEU A 79 5.90 -2.19 -16.45
N ARG A 80 5.56 -3.46 -16.69
CA ARG A 80 5.68 -4.51 -15.67
C ARG A 80 7.13 -4.68 -15.20
N GLY A 81 8.09 -4.64 -16.13
CA GLY A 81 9.51 -4.68 -15.83
C GLY A 81 9.97 -3.50 -14.97
N ILE A 82 9.56 -2.28 -15.32
CA ILE A 82 9.86 -1.05 -14.57
C ILE A 82 9.28 -1.15 -13.14
N LEU A 83 8.01 -1.52 -13.00
CA LEU A 83 7.35 -1.65 -11.69
C LEU A 83 8.03 -2.70 -10.80
N LEU A 84 8.47 -3.82 -11.37
CA LEU A 84 9.19 -4.85 -10.63
C LEU A 84 10.55 -4.35 -10.13
N ARG A 85 11.30 -3.62 -10.97
CA ARG A 85 12.57 -3.00 -10.57
C ARG A 85 12.38 -1.94 -9.49
N LEU A 86 11.33 -1.11 -9.60
CA LEU A 86 10.97 -0.14 -8.56
C LEU A 86 10.65 -0.84 -7.23
N CYS A 87 9.88 -1.92 -7.26
CA CYS A 87 9.57 -2.73 -6.09
C CYS A 87 10.85 -3.28 -5.42
N ASN A 88 11.83 -3.68 -6.22
CA ASN A 88 13.12 -4.20 -5.75
C ASN A 88 14.13 -3.10 -5.39
N ARG A 89 13.78 -1.82 -5.57
CA ARG A 89 14.66 -0.66 -5.37
C ARG A 89 15.88 -0.62 -6.30
N GLU A 90 15.71 -1.14 -7.52
CA GLU A 90 16.75 -1.19 -8.55
C GLU A 90 16.32 -0.52 -9.88
N PRO A 91 15.76 0.70 -9.89
CA PRO A 91 15.40 1.37 -11.13
C PRO A 91 16.65 1.82 -11.90
N SER A 92 16.61 1.71 -13.23
CA SER A 92 17.65 2.28 -14.11
C SER A 92 17.31 3.72 -14.52
N ILE A 93 18.27 4.42 -15.14
CA ILE A 93 18.03 5.78 -15.67
C ILE A 93 16.99 5.74 -16.80
N GLU A 94 17.04 4.70 -17.64
CA GLU A 94 16.09 4.47 -18.72
C GLU A 94 14.66 4.31 -18.18
N ASP A 95 14.49 3.63 -17.04
CA ASP A 95 13.19 3.52 -16.36
C ASP A 95 12.62 4.90 -16.01
N TRP A 96 13.45 5.76 -15.44
CA TRP A 96 13.07 7.12 -15.09
C TRP A 96 12.70 7.94 -16.32
N ILE A 97 13.50 7.84 -17.40
CA ILE A 97 13.21 8.52 -18.67
C ILE A 97 11.83 8.09 -19.17
N ILE A 98 11.55 6.78 -19.22
CA ILE A 98 10.24 6.26 -19.67
C ILE A 98 9.11 6.81 -18.79
N LEU A 99 9.24 6.76 -17.46
CA LEU A 99 8.21 7.25 -16.55
C LEU A 99 7.94 8.75 -16.72
N THR A 100 8.97 9.56 -16.97
CA THR A 100 8.81 11.01 -17.17
C THR A 100 8.05 11.37 -18.44
N THR A 101 8.03 10.48 -19.46
CA THR A 101 7.20 10.67 -20.66
C THR A 101 5.70 10.53 -20.38
N ARG A 102 5.32 9.99 -19.22
CA ARG A 102 3.92 9.68 -18.86
C ARG A 102 3.32 10.64 -17.84
N ILE A 103 4.01 11.74 -17.54
CA ILE A 103 3.44 12.85 -16.76
C ILE A 103 2.37 13.54 -17.61
N GLU A 104 1.27 13.98 -17.00
CA GLU A 104 0.12 14.59 -17.69
C GLU A 104 0.54 15.69 -18.68
N ASP A 105 1.45 16.59 -18.28
CA ASP A 105 1.98 17.67 -19.13
C ASP A 105 2.74 17.20 -20.38
N LYS A 106 3.10 15.92 -20.45
CA LYS A 106 3.80 15.28 -21.59
C LYS A 106 2.87 14.46 -22.47
N LEU A 107 1.64 14.22 -22.04
CA LEU A 107 0.65 13.45 -22.79
C LEU A 107 -0.06 14.32 -23.82
N SER A 108 -0.50 13.69 -24.91
CA SER A 108 -1.30 14.38 -25.91
C SER A 108 -2.73 14.63 -25.40
N VAL A 109 -3.39 15.68 -25.91
CA VAL A 109 -4.81 15.95 -25.61
C VAL A 109 -5.70 14.76 -25.97
N ILE A 110 -5.34 14.02 -27.03
CA ILE A 110 -6.08 12.82 -27.47
C ILE A 110 -5.99 11.73 -26.40
N GLU A 111 -4.78 11.38 -25.95
CA GLU A 111 -4.58 10.39 -24.88
C GLU A 111 -5.27 10.82 -23.58
N CYS A 112 -5.15 12.09 -23.18
CA CYS A 112 -5.85 12.57 -21.98
C CYS A 112 -7.38 12.41 -22.10
N ASN A 113 -7.93 12.68 -23.28
CA ASN A 113 -9.36 12.53 -23.53
C ASN A 113 -9.83 11.06 -23.53
N GLU A 114 -8.96 10.07 -23.79
CA GLU A 114 -9.31 8.65 -23.63
C GLU A 114 -9.71 8.30 -22.19
N PHE A 115 -9.16 9.04 -21.22
CA PHE A 115 -9.45 8.88 -19.80
C PHE A 115 -10.47 9.88 -19.26
N SER A 116 -11.14 10.67 -20.12
CA SER A 116 -12.14 11.67 -19.71
C SER A 116 -13.30 11.11 -18.88
N ASN A 117 -13.64 9.83 -19.09
CA ASN A 117 -14.67 9.11 -18.35
C ASN A 117 -14.11 8.13 -17.30
N ALA A 118 -12.80 8.14 -17.07
CA ALA A 118 -12.18 7.28 -16.08
C ALA A 118 -12.52 7.80 -14.67
N PHE A 119 -12.67 6.88 -13.72
CA PHE A 119 -12.82 7.24 -12.31
C PHE A 119 -11.50 7.79 -11.78
N VAL A 120 -11.45 9.10 -11.54
CA VAL A 120 -10.28 9.76 -10.94
C VAL A 120 -10.41 9.63 -9.42
N MET A 121 -9.49 8.90 -8.77
CA MET A 121 -9.38 8.98 -7.32
C MET A 121 -9.00 10.42 -6.93
N PRO A 122 -9.69 11.05 -5.96
CA PRO A 122 -9.34 12.38 -5.51
C PRO A 122 -7.88 12.42 -5.06
N ASN A 123 -7.09 13.31 -5.65
CA ASN A 123 -5.71 13.54 -5.22
C ASN A 123 -5.69 13.96 -3.74
N PHE A 124 -4.93 13.25 -2.90
CA PHE A 124 -4.73 13.56 -1.47
C PHE A 124 -4.12 14.97 -1.23
N CYS A 125 -3.64 15.64 -2.28
CA CYS A 125 -3.01 16.95 -2.21
C CYS A 125 -3.96 18.10 -1.81
N HIS A 126 -5.28 17.87 -1.68
CA HIS A 126 -6.25 18.93 -1.32
C HIS A 126 -6.60 19.04 0.17
N PHE A 127 -5.98 18.28 1.08
CA PHE A 127 -6.08 18.55 2.52
C PHE A 127 -5.23 19.77 2.93
N ARG A 128 -5.60 20.96 2.44
CA ARG A 128 -5.22 22.21 3.10
C ARG A 128 -5.94 22.27 4.44
N HIS A 129 -5.16 22.32 5.51
CA HIS A 129 -5.61 22.62 6.87
C HIS A 129 -6.46 23.90 6.89
N ASN A 130 -7.79 23.77 6.96
CA ASN A 130 -8.67 24.85 7.40
C ASN A 130 -8.77 24.79 8.93
N LYS A 131 -7.72 25.25 9.62
CA LYS A 131 -7.86 25.65 11.03
C LYS A 131 -8.68 26.94 11.07
N LYS A 132 -10.01 26.82 11.15
CA LYS A 132 -10.83 27.91 11.68
C LYS A 132 -10.80 27.83 13.20
N TYR A 133 -9.89 28.59 13.80
CA TYR A 133 -9.99 28.98 15.19
C TYR A 133 -11.28 29.80 15.37
N HIS A 134 -12.29 29.24 16.03
CA HIS A 134 -13.34 30.05 16.63
C HIS A 134 -12.98 30.30 18.09
N LYS A 135 -12.39 31.48 18.33
CA LYS A 135 -12.54 32.21 19.57
C LYS A 135 -14.03 32.52 19.72
N THR A 136 -14.66 32.03 20.78
CA THR A 136 -15.80 32.72 21.37
C THR A 136 -15.58 32.76 22.87
N ILE A 137 -15.23 33.96 23.31
CA ILE A 137 -15.37 34.46 24.67
C ILE A 137 -16.87 34.45 24.98
N TYR A 138 -17.27 33.81 26.07
CA TYR A 138 -18.04 34.39 27.18
C TYR A 138 -17.87 33.48 28.39
#